data_AF-A0A6A6ILA8-F1
#
_entry.id   AF-A0A6A6ILA8-F1
#
_cell.length_a   1.000
_cell.length_b   1.000
_cell.length_c   1.000
_cell.angle_alpha   90.00
_cell.angle_beta   90.00
_cell.angle_gamma   90.00
#
_symmetry.space_group_name_H-M   'P 1'
#
loop_
_entity.id
_entity.type
_entity.pdbx_description
1 polymer ?
#
loop_
_entity_poly.entity_id
_entity_poly.type
_entity_poly.pdbx_seq_one_letter_code
_entity_poly.pdbx_strand_id
1 'polypeptide(L)'
;MFGQLIDYWYYTNDSTWNDLIRDGILHQIGDAKNFMPSNQSKDEGNDDQLFWAFTVMSAAEYNFDPPPDDQPGWLALAQSVFNQLVSRWNTEFCGGGLRWQIYQWLPGWNYKNLASNGGMFQLGARLALYTGNDSYAKHAEDAFNWMISTPLITDDWQIYDGMDVLKNCTEADRSQWTYNYGIIIGGAAYMYNYTNGSQIWADRLQGFINHTSVFFPKDKGGVMVELCEAPQNCNIDMVSFKAYLARWLAVSAQLAPFTAPQILPLLQTSAKAAARTCTGASTTSGGPYLCGNRWYFDSYDGKGGVGQQLSALSVIAANLIEEVKPPYSSRTGGSSKGDPGLGSGGDDELPIYGENAVTTAGKAGAGIITALVLGGTLGGAWWMITD
;
A
#
# COMPACT_ATOMS: atom_id res chain seq x y z
N MET A 1 6.76 -0.17 -5.88
CA MET A 1 8.10 -0.04 -6.53
C MET A 1 8.86 1.18 -6.05
N PHE A 2 8.38 2.40 -6.29
CA PHE A 2 9.11 3.64 -5.97
C PHE A 2 9.56 3.75 -4.51
N GLY A 3 8.69 3.43 -3.54
CA GLY A 3 9.10 3.38 -2.13
C GLY A 3 10.28 2.45 -1.85
N GLN A 4 10.37 1.29 -2.53
CA GLN A 4 11.50 0.37 -2.37
C GLN A 4 12.79 0.92 -3.00
N LEU A 5 12.69 1.73 -4.06
CA LEU A 5 13.85 2.36 -4.68
C LEU A 5 14.37 3.54 -3.84
N ILE A 6 13.47 4.25 -3.16
CA ILE A 6 13.84 5.24 -2.14
C ILE A 6 14.57 4.55 -0.97
N ASP A 7 14.02 3.44 -0.46
CA ASP A 7 14.69 2.63 0.57
C ASP A 7 16.07 2.12 0.10
N TYR A 8 16.18 1.72 -1.17
CA TYR A 8 17.47 1.30 -1.74
C TYR A 8 18.51 2.41 -1.69
N TRP A 9 18.18 3.61 -2.18
CA TRP A 9 19.06 4.77 -2.06
C TRP A 9 19.39 5.04 -0.61
N TYR A 10 18.39 5.01 0.27
CA TYR A 10 18.56 5.27 1.69
C TYR A 10 19.56 4.32 2.36
N TYR A 11 19.42 3.02 2.10
CA TYR A 11 20.26 1.97 2.68
C TYR A 11 21.67 1.89 2.10
N THR A 12 21.85 2.28 0.82
CA THR A 12 23.11 2.05 0.10
C THR A 12 23.87 3.34 -0.21
N ASN A 13 23.21 4.50 -0.06
CA ASN A 13 23.66 5.80 -0.56
C ASN A 13 23.95 5.83 -2.07
N ASP A 14 23.42 4.87 -2.84
CA ASP A 14 23.50 4.87 -4.30
C ASP A 14 22.40 5.73 -4.90
N SER A 15 22.79 6.88 -5.46
CA SER A 15 21.88 7.87 -6.06
C SER A 15 21.65 7.68 -7.56
N THR A 16 22.14 6.59 -8.17
CA THR A 16 22.09 6.35 -9.63
C THR A 16 20.68 6.50 -10.21
N TRP A 17 19.65 6.16 -9.44
CA TRP A 17 18.25 6.11 -9.90
C TRP A 17 17.38 7.27 -9.39
N ASN A 18 17.94 8.20 -8.61
CA ASN A 18 17.15 9.20 -7.88
C ASN A 18 16.31 10.09 -8.81
N ASP A 19 16.88 10.55 -9.93
CA ASP A 19 16.14 11.38 -10.88
C ASP A 19 14.96 10.61 -11.51
N LEU A 20 15.18 9.35 -11.89
CA LEU A 20 14.11 8.48 -12.43
C LEU A 20 13.01 8.24 -11.41
N ILE A 21 13.38 8.03 -10.15
CA ILE A 21 12.43 7.84 -9.05
C ILE A 21 11.60 9.11 -8.85
N ARG A 22 12.26 10.28 -8.78
CA ARG A 22 11.60 11.59 -8.61
C ARG A 22 10.61 11.85 -9.74
N ASP A 23 11.07 11.74 -10.99
CA ASP A 23 10.24 12.00 -12.16
C ASP A 23 9.06 11.02 -12.26
N GLY A 24 9.29 9.74 -11.95
CA GLY A 24 8.25 8.71 -11.95
C GLY A 24 7.17 8.95 -10.89
N ILE A 25 7.54 9.43 -9.70
CA ILE A 25 6.57 9.81 -8.66
C ILE A 25 5.78 11.05 -9.10
N LEU A 26 6.47 12.10 -9.56
CA LEU A 26 5.83 13.35 -9.98
C LEU A 26 4.90 13.16 -11.19
N HIS A 27 5.16 12.18 -12.04
CA HIS A 27 4.26 11.85 -13.14
C HIS A 27 2.89 11.32 -12.68
N GLN A 28 2.80 10.80 -11.45
CA GLN A 28 1.61 10.11 -10.94
C GLN A 28 0.79 10.96 -9.96
N ILE A 29 1.21 12.18 -9.63
CA ILE A 29 0.52 13.00 -8.62
C ILE A 29 -0.85 13.52 -9.09
N GLY A 30 -1.11 13.49 -10.40
CA GLY A 30 -2.34 14.01 -11.02
C GLY A 30 -2.43 15.54 -11.01
N ASP A 31 -3.36 16.10 -11.78
CA ASP A 31 -3.53 17.55 -11.92
C ASP A 31 -3.89 18.24 -10.59
N ALA A 32 -4.68 17.54 -9.76
CA ALA A 32 -5.07 17.97 -8.42
C ALA A 32 -4.01 17.70 -7.33
N LYS A 33 -2.84 17.12 -7.70
CA LYS A 33 -1.72 16.86 -6.78
C LYS A 33 -2.14 16.00 -5.58
N ASN A 34 -2.91 14.96 -5.88
CA ASN A 34 -3.64 14.15 -4.92
C ASN A 34 -3.41 12.63 -5.12
N PHE A 35 -2.54 12.24 -6.05
CA PHE A 35 -2.31 10.84 -6.45
C PHE A 35 -3.54 10.12 -6.99
N MET A 36 -4.49 10.86 -7.57
CA MET A 36 -5.63 10.29 -8.29
C MET A 36 -5.62 10.76 -9.75
N PRO A 37 -4.62 10.37 -10.55
CA PRO A 37 -4.56 10.75 -11.96
C PRO A 37 -5.77 10.16 -12.71
N SER A 38 -6.48 10.98 -13.49
CA SER A 38 -7.76 10.58 -14.09
C SER A 38 -7.69 9.30 -14.95
N ASN A 39 -6.53 9.02 -15.55
CA ASN A 39 -6.30 7.81 -16.35
C ASN A 39 -6.32 6.50 -15.52
N GLN A 40 -6.16 6.58 -14.20
CA GLN A 40 -6.18 5.41 -13.30
C GLN A 40 -7.52 5.22 -12.57
N SER A 41 -8.53 6.05 -12.87
CA SER A 41 -9.86 6.02 -12.22
C SER A 41 -10.62 4.67 -12.29
N LYS A 42 -10.16 3.71 -13.10
CA LYS A 42 -10.73 2.36 -13.19
C LYS A 42 -10.19 1.39 -12.14
N ASP A 43 -9.11 1.74 -11.48
CA ASP A 43 -8.36 0.90 -10.55
C ASP A 43 -8.00 1.68 -9.27
N GLU A 44 -8.77 2.74 -8.94
CA GLU A 44 -8.42 3.72 -7.91
C GLU A 44 -9.07 3.39 -6.54
N GLY A 45 -8.35 2.63 -5.72
CA GLY A 45 -8.65 2.37 -4.33
C GLY A 45 -7.98 3.35 -3.35
N ASN A 46 -8.50 3.37 -2.12
CA ASN A 46 -7.88 4.11 -1.02
C ASN A 46 -6.49 3.55 -0.71
N ASP A 47 -6.34 2.23 -0.79
CA ASP A 47 -5.05 1.54 -0.65
C ASP A 47 -4.08 1.88 -1.79
N ASP A 48 -4.52 1.91 -3.05
CA ASP A 48 -3.69 2.34 -4.18
C ASP A 48 -3.09 3.74 -3.94
N GLN A 49 -3.94 4.69 -3.58
CA GLN A 49 -3.55 6.05 -3.23
C GLN A 49 -2.62 6.09 -1.99
N LEU A 50 -2.89 5.26 -0.98
CA LEU A 50 -2.08 5.16 0.23
C LEU A 50 -0.67 4.64 -0.03
N PHE A 51 -0.47 3.71 -0.96
CA PHE A 51 0.87 3.23 -1.31
C PHE A 51 1.72 4.32 -1.98
N TRP A 52 1.10 5.24 -2.71
CA TRP A 52 1.77 6.47 -3.17
C TRP A 52 2.10 7.40 -2.01
N ALA A 53 1.16 7.61 -1.08
CA ALA A 53 1.41 8.41 0.11
C ALA A 53 2.55 7.85 0.97
N PHE A 54 2.64 6.53 1.14
CA PHE A 54 3.75 5.90 1.85
C PHE A 54 5.10 6.14 1.17
N THR A 55 5.11 6.17 -0.16
CA THR A 55 6.32 6.45 -0.96
C THR A 55 6.81 7.86 -0.69
N VAL A 56 5.96 8.88 -0.81
CA VAL A 56 6.37 10.28 -0.57
C VAL A 56 6.60 10.57 0.91
N MET A 57 5.91 9.89 1.81
CA MET A 57 6.19 9.99 3.24
C MET A 57 7.59 9.45 3.56
N SER A 58 8.02 8.35 2.92
CA SER A 58 9.39 7.83 3.05
C SER A 58 10.41 8.78 2.43
N ALA A 59 10.07 9.39 1.29
CA ALA A 59 10.90 10.44 0.67
C ALA A 59 11.15 11.61 1.65
N ALA A 60 10.11 12.05 2.36
CA ALA A 60 10.22 13.10 3.38
C ALA A 60 11.02 12.66 4.61
N GLU A 61 10.80 11.44 5.10
CA GLU A 61 11.47 10.85 6.26
C GLU A 61 12.96 10.59 6.02
N TYR A 62 13.38 10.31 4.79
CA TYR A 62 14.77 10.03 4.46
C TYR A 62 15.52 11.21 3.85
N ASN A 63 14.88 12.38 3.75
CA ASN A 63 15.42 13.55 3.04
C ASN A 63 15.83 13.23 1.59
N PHE A 64 14.99 12.46 0.88
CA PHE A 64 15.16 12.26 -0.55
C PHE A 64 15.07 13.60 -1.29
N ASP A 65 15.83 13.74 -2.38
CA ASP A 65 15.95 15.00 -3.12
C ASP A 65 14.57 15.61 -3.41
N PRO A 66 14.38 16.92 -3.14
CA PRO A 66 13.08 17.54 -3.25
C PRO A 66 12.62 17.63 -4.72
N PRO A 67 11.29 17.73 -4.95
CA PRO A 67 10.76 18.14 -6.24
C PRO A 67 11.24 19.53 -6.66
N PRO A 68 11.12 19.90 -7.95
CA PRO A 68 11.29 21.29 -8.39
C PRO A 68 10.42 22.27 -7.60
N ASP A 69 10.86 23.53 -7.46
CA ASP A 69 10.22 24.53 -6.59
C ASP A 69 8.77 24.89 -6.96
N ASP A 70 8.33 24.62 -8.20
CA ASP A 70 6.95 24.82 -8.68
C ASP A 70 6.03 23.62 -8.38
N GLN A 71 6.57 22.53 -7.83
CA GLN A 71 5.84 21.35 -7.41
C GLN A 71 5.71 21.27 -5.88
N PRO A 72 4.66 20.62 -5.34
CA PRO A 72 4.55 20.40 -3.91
C PRO A 72 5.69 19.53 -3.37
N GLY A 73 6.11 19.77 -2.13
CA GLY A 73 7.07 18.91 -1.45
C GLY A 73 6.50 17.52 -1.13
N TRP A 74 7.37 16.56 -0.85
CA TRP A 74 6.96 15.19 -0.50
C TRP A 74 6.01 15.13 0.70
N LEU A 75 6.27 15.94 1.74
CA LEU A 75 5.37 16.05 2.89
C LEU A 75 4.00 16.61 2.49
N ALA A 76 3.95 17.64 1.64
CA ALA A 76 2.69 18.21 1.16
C ALA A 76 1.83 17.17 0.42
N LEU A 77 2.45 16.33 -0.43
CA LEU A 77 1.75 15.25 -1.13
C LEU A 77 1.23 14.17 -0.17
N ALA A 78 1.98 13.82 0.88
CA ALA A 78 1.50 12.91 1.92
C ALA A 78 0.30 13.50 2.70
N GLN A 79 0.36 14.79 3.04
CA GLN A 79 -0.74 15.52 3.69
C GLN A 79 -1.99 15.60 2.80
N SER A 80 -1.79 15.80 1.48
CA SER A 80 -2.85 15.78 0.47
C SER A 80 -3.66 14.50 0.52
N VAL A 81 -3.00 13.34 0.46
CA VAL A 81 -3.68 12.03 0.54
C VAL A 81 -4.37 11.87 1.89
N PHE A 82 -3.70 12.19 2.99
CA PHE A 82 -4.29 12.06 4.32
C PHE A 82 -5.57 12.87 4.50
N ASN A 83 -5.59 14.12 4.02
CA ASN A 83 -6.77 14.98 4.09
C ASN A 83 -7.97 14.38 3.34
N GLN A 84 -7.73 13.75 2.19
CA GLN A 84 -8.79 13.07 1.43
C GLN A 84 -9.28 11.79 2.11
N LEU A 85 -8.40 11.03 2.76
CA LEU A 85 -8.80 9.87 3.57
C LEU A 85 -9.70 10.31 4.73
N VAL A 86 -9.36 11.41 5.40
CA VAL A 86 -10.20 11.99 6.45
C VAL A 86 -11.57 12.40 5.91
N SER A 87 -11.65 13.01 4.72
CA SER A 87 -12.96 13.37 4.13
C SER A 87 -13.79 12.15 3.68
N ARG A 88 -13.15 11.04 3.31
CA ARG A 88 -13.82 9.79 2.92
C ARG A 88 -14.24 8.92 4.10
N TRP A 89 -13.75 9.18 5.31
CA TRP A 89 -14.13 8.43 6.49
C TRP A 89 -15.63 8.55 6.75
N ASN A 90 -16.34 7.43 6.74
CA ASN A 90 -17.79 7.40 6.83
C ASN A 90 -18.28 6.47 7.96
N THR A 91 -19.19 6.99 8.78
CA THR A 91 -19.76 6.29 9.95
C THR A 91 -21.15 5.69 9.72
N GLU A 92 -21.74 5.89 8.54
CA GLU A 92 -23.08 5.37 8.21
C GLU A 92 -23.11 3.85 8.23
N PHE A 93 -22.06 3.22 7.68
CA PHE A 93 -21.90 1.77 7.66
C PHE A 93 -20.74 1.34 8.55
N CYS A 94 -20.99 0.32 9.38
CA CYS A 94 -19.97 -0.34 10.18
C CYS A 94 -19.29 0.57 11.23
N GLY A 95 -19.98 1.63 11.67
CA GLY A 95 -19.53 2.52 12.75
C GLY A 95 -18.31 3.38 12.42
N GLY A 96 -17.86 3.40 11.17
CA GLY A 96 -16.63 4.07 10.73
C GLY A 96 -15.96 3.30 9.61
N GLY A 97 -14.78 3.75 9.22
CA GLY A 97 -13.92 3.07 8.26
C GLY A 97 -14.07 3.57 6.83
N LEU A 98 -12.99 3.46 6.09
CA LEU A 98 -12.89 3.65 4.65
C LEU A 98 -13.35 2.39 3.93
N ARG A 99 -14.01 2.59 2.79
CA ARG A 99 -14.18 1.55 1.78
C ARG A 99 -12.84 1.28 1.09
N TRP A 100 -12.72 0.13 0.45
CA TRP A 100 -11.57 -0.20 -0.38
C TRP A 100 -11.51 0.79 -1.55
N GLN A 101 -12.53 0.79 -2.40
CA GLN A 101 -12.57 1.65 -3.59
C GLN A 101 -12.89 3.11 -3.24
N ILE A 102 -12.36 4.06 -4.02
CA ILE A 102 -12.71 5.49 -3.89
C ILE A 102 -13.99 5.82 -4.66
N TYR A 103 -14.22 5.14 -5.78
CA TYR A 103 -15.38 5.40 -6.63
C TYR A 103 -16.46 4.33 -6.48
N GLN A 104 -17.71 4.77 -6.35
CA GLN A 104 -18.83 3.87 -6.06
C GLN A 104 -19.16 2.84 -7.14
N TRP A 105 -18.73 3.07 -8.38
CA TRP A 105 -18.94 2.15 -9.50
C TRP A 105 -17.86 1.07 -9.61
N LEU A 106 -16.80 1.14 -8.80
CA LEU A 106 -15.73 0.15 -8.85
C LEU A 106 -16.11 -1.14 -8.10
N PRO A 107 -15.77 -2.31 -8.66
CA PRO A 107 -15.88 -3.57 -7.93
C PRO A 107 -15.12 -3.49 -6.61
N GLY A 108 -15.76 -3.84 -5.51
CA GLY A 108 -15.17 -3.72 -4.17
C GLY A 108 -15.56 -2.46 -3.41
N TRP A 109 -16.39 -1.56 -3.97
CA TRP A 109 -16.93 -0.42 -3.21
C TRP A 109 -17.61 -0.82 -1.90
N ASN A 110 -18.32 -1.96 -1.87
CA ASN A 110 -18.98 -2.47 -0.66
C ASN A 110 -18.04 -3.14 0.34
N TYR A 111 -16.76 -3.26 0.01
CA TYR A 111 -15.77 -3.87 0.86
C TYR A 111 -15.03 -2.80 1.66
N LYS A 112 -14.90 -2.98 2.98
CA LYS A 112 -13.98 -2.20 3.84
C LYS A 112 -12.80 -3.10 4.17
N ASN A 113 -11.67 -2.88 3.51
CA ASN A 113 -10.47 -3.69 3.72
C ASN A 113 -9.55 -3.09 4.80
N LEU A 114 -8.67 -3.94 5.33
CA LEU A 114 -7.68 -3.50 6.29
C LEU A 114 -6.61 -2.60 5.64
N ALA A 115 -6.24 -2.83 4.38
CA ALA A 115 -5.22 -2.03 3.71
C ALA A 115 -5.53 -0.52 3.70
N SER A 116 -6.78 -0.15 3.41
CA SER A 116 -7.22 1.25 3.39
C SER A 116 -7.25 1.87 4.79
N ASN A 117 -7.82 1.13 5.75
CA ASN A 117 -8.02 1.63 7.12
C ASN A 117 -6.73 1.62 7.94
N GLY A 118 -5.98 0.53 7.86
CA GLY A 118 -4.66 0.38 8.42
C GLY A 118 -3.68 1.36 7.78
N GLY A 119 -3.85 1.66 6.49
CA GLY A 119 -2.99 2.62 5.83
C GLY A 119 -3.26 4.07 6.26
N MET A 120 -4.53 4.45 6.47
CA MET A 120 -4.87 5.72 7.13
C MET A 120 -4.23 5.81 8.52
N PHE A 121 -4.33 4.74 9.32
CA PHE A 121 -3.67 4.65 10.62
C PHE A 121 -2.16 4.88 10.52
N GLN A 122 -1.47 4.13 9.66
CA GLN A 122 -0.02 4.23 9.51
C GLN A 122 0.41 5.61 9.01
N LEU A 123 -0.24 6.14 7.97
CA LEU A 123 0.09 7.45 7.41
C LEU A 123 -0.12 8.57 8.45
N GLY A 124 -1.21 8.50 9.22
CA GLY A 124 -1.47 9.42 10.32
C GLY A 124 -0.40 9.35 11.41
N ALA A 125 0.02 8.15 11.81
CA ALA A 125 1.09 7.97 12.79
C ALA A 125 2.43 8.56 12.31
N ARG A 126 2.76 8.35 11.03
CA ARG A 126 3.96 8.91 10.39
C ARG A 126 3.92 10.42 10.31
N LEU A 127 2.81 10.99 9.86
CA LEU A 127 2.59 12.43 9.81
C LEU A 127 2.63 13.06 11.21
N ALA A 128 2.07 12.40 12.22
CA ALA A 128 2.16 12.85 13.61
C ALA A 128 3.61 12.92 14.08
N LEU A 129 4.41 11.86 13.87
CA LEU A 129 5.82 11.86 14.23
C LEU A 129 6.63 12.91 13.45
N TYR A 130 6.38 13.03 12.15
CA TYR A 130 7.13 13.97 11.30
C TYR A 130 6.83 15.43 11.66
N THR A 131 5.57 15.78 11.85
CA THR A 131 5.11 17.16 12.01
C THR A 131 5.00 17.60 13.47
N GLY A 132 4.84 16.65 14.41
CA GLY A 132 4.49 16.92 15.79
C GLY A 132 3.06 17.44 15.98
N ASN A 133 2.16 17.22 15.01
CA ASN A 133 0.76 17.65 15.06
C ASN A 133 -0.16 16.53 15.56
N ASP A 134 -0.74 16.73 16.75
CA ASP A 134 -1.62 15.78 17.43
C ASP A 134 -2.89 15.42 16.64
N SER A 135 -3.36 16.26 15.71
CA SER A 135 -4.54 15.94 14.91
C SER A 135 -4.33 14.69 14.05
N TYR A 136 -3.12 14.48 13.51
CA TYR A 136 -2.79 13.26 12.77
C TYR A 136 -2.78 12.04 13.68
N ALA A 137 -2.22 12.15 14.89
CA ALA A 137 -2.21 11.07 15.87
C ALA A 137 -3.63 10.68 16.31
N LYS A 138 -4.51 11.66 16.50
CA LYS A 138 -5.91 11.41 16.84
C LYS A 138 -6.63 10.61 15.76
N HIS A 139 -6.52 11.02 14.49
CA HIS A 139 -7.12 10.28 13.38
C HIS A 139 -6.51 8.88 13.22
N ALA A 140 -5.20 8.72 13.46
CA ALA A 140 -4.55 7.41 13.48
C ALA A 140 -5.15 6.52 14.58
N GLU A 141 -5.29 7.04 15.80
CA GLU A 141 -5.92 6.35 16.92
C GLU A 141 -7.38 5.99 16.63
N ASP A 142 -8.17 6.90 16.07
CA ASP A 142 -9.56 6.64 15.70
C ASP A 142 -9.66 5.49 14.68
N ALA A 143 -8.80 5.49 13.65
CA ALA A 143 -8.75 4.42 12.66
C ALA A 143 -8.31 3.07 13.28
N PHE A 144 -7.30 3.08 14.15
CA PHE A 144 -6.85 1.88 14.86
C PHE A 144 -7.94 1.33 15.79
N ASN A 145 -8.54 2.20 16.60
CA ASN A 145 -9.61 1.84 17.54
C ASN A 145 -10.84 1.30 16.82
N TRP A 146 -11.17 1.85 15.64
CA TRP A 146 -12.21 1.30 14.79
C TRP A 146 -11.85 -0.12 14.34
N MET A 147 -10.65 -0.35 13.80
CA MET A 147 -10.25 -1.70 13.32
C MET A 147 -10.34 -2.76 14.44
N ILE A 148 -9.84 -2.47 15.64
CA ILE A 148 -9.91 -3.41 16.79
C ILE A 148 -11.32 -3.60 17.35
N SER A 149 -12.25 -2.67 17.07
CA SER A 149 -13.67 -2.80 17.44
C SER A 149 -14.47 -3.67 16.45
N THR A 150 -13.85 -4.08 15.35
CA THR A 150 -14.46 -4.86 14.27
C THR A 150 -13.82 -6.24 14.17
N PRO A 151 -14.43 -7.19 13.44
CA PRO A 151 -13.80 -8.46 13.11
C PRO A 151 -12.45 -8.40 12.36
N LEU A 152 -11.97 -7.22 11.93
CA LEU A 152 -10.69 -7.10 11.20
C LEU A 152 -9.48 -7.44 12.06
N ILE A 153 -9.50 -7.06 13.34
CA ILE A 153 -8.41 -7.34 14.27
C ILE A 153 -9.00 -8.06 15.49
N THR A 154 -8.53 -9.26 15.74
CA THR A 154 -9.00 -10.09 16.86
C THR A 154 -8.20 -9.85 18.13
N ASP A 155 -8.75 -10.26 19.28
CA ASP A 155 -8.08 -10.17 20.59
C ASP A 155 -6.76 -10.96 20.66
N ASP A 156 -6.60 -11.98 19.81
CA ASP A 156 -5.35 -12.76 19.66
C ASP A 156 -4.43 -12.22 18.56
N TRP A 157 -4.59 -10.95 18.17
CA TRP A 157 -3.73 -10.21 17.24
C TRP A 157 -3.75 -10.74 15.80
N GLN A 158 -4.78 -11.49 15.42
CA GLN A 158 -4.99 -11.84 14.02
C GLN A 158 -5.50 -10.63 13.25
N ILE A 159 -5.00 -10.47 12.04
CA ILE A 159 -5.39 -9.40 11.11
C ILE A 159 -6.02 -10.04 9.87
N TYR A 160 -7.29 -9.75 9.66
CA TYR A 160 -8.12 -10.24 8.56
C TYR A 160 -8.23 -9.18 7.45
N ASP A 161 -8.60 -9.63 6.24
CA ASP A 161 -8.43 -8.85 5.02
C ASP A 161 -9.45 -7.72 4.89
N GLY A 162 -10.72 -7.99 5.20
CA GLY A 162 -11.78 -7.02 5.01
C GLY A 162 -13.17 -7.54 5.34
N MET A 163 -14.15 -6.65 5.27
CA MET A 163 -15.55 -6.91 5.59
C MET A 163 -16.48 -6.30 4.54
N ASP A 164 -17.67 -6.87 4.38
CA ASP A 164 -18.69 -6.39 3.45
C ASP A 164 -19.77 -5.59 4.18
N VAL A 165 -19.99 -4.33 3.76
CA VAL A 165 -21.03 -3.46 4.34
C VAL A 165 -22.43 -4.00 4.10
N LEU A 166 -22.66 -4.75 3.03
CA LEU A 166 -23.96 -5.39 2.73
C LEU A 166 -24.27 -6.55 3.69
N LYS A 167 -23.23 -7.05 4.38
CA LYS A 167 -23.33 -8.07 5.43
C LYS A 167 -23.15 -7.46 6.83
N ASN A 168 -23.45 -6.16 6.97
CA ASN A 168 -23.33 -5.41 8.23
C ASN A 168 -21.94 -5.45 8.89
N CYS A 169 -20.88 -5.78 8.13
CA CYS A 169 -19.52 -5.97 8.65
C CYS A 169 -19.41 -6.93 9.85
N THR A 170 -20.27 -7.95 9.93
CA THR A 170 -20.26 -8.89 11.07
C THR A 170 -19.27 -10.04 10.89
N GLU A 171 -18.84 -10.30 9.66
CA GLU A 171 -17.87 -11.34 9.31
C GLU A 171 -16.78 -10.74 8.44
N ALA A 172 -15.53 -11.12 8.71
CA ALA A 172 -14.38 -10.75 7.90
C ALA A 172 -13.89 -11.93 7.04
N ASP A 173 -13.30 -11.61 5.89
CA ASP A 173 -12.44 -12.52 5.16
C ASP A 173 -11.19 -12.80 6.00
N ARG A 174 -11.06 -14.05 6.46
CA ARG A 174 -10.02 -14.46 7.41
C ARG A 174 -8.65 -14.69 6.77
N SER A 175 -8.47 -14.34 5.51
CA SER A 175 -7.17 -14.37 4.84
C SER A 175 -6.20 -13.44 5.56
N GLN A 176 -5.05 -13.99 5.98
CA GLN A 176 -4.01 -13.26 6.68
C GLN A 176 -2.85 -13.03 5.70
N TRP A 177 -2.66 -11.78 5.29
CA TRP A 177 -1.64 -11.39 4.31
C TRP A 177 -0.50 -10.64 4.99
N THR A 178 0.75 -10.87 4.58
CA THR A 178 1.90 -10.25 5.26
C THR A 178 1.85 -8.72 5.22
N TYR A 179 1.40 -8.11 4.11
CA TYR A 179 1.35 -6.66 3.96
C TYR A 179 0.41 -5.99 4.96
N ASN A 180 -0.71 -6.63 5.28
CA ASN A 180 -1.68 -6.16 6.26
C ASN A 180 -1.05 -6.08 7.66
N TYR A 181 -0.25 -7.09 8.05
CA TYR A 181 0.55 -7.02 9.27
C TYR A 181 1.62 -5.95 9.20
N GLY A 182 2.32 -5.84 8.07
CA GLY A 182 3.33 -4.81 7.88
C GLY A 182 2.76 -3.39 8.06
N ILE A 183 1.55 -3.13 7.53
CA ILE A 183 0.87 -1.84 7.66
C ILE A 183 0.63 -1.49 9.13
N ILE A 184 0.06 -2.42 9.90
CA ILE A 184 -0.29 -2.20 11.30
C ILE A 184 0.96 -2.13 12.19
N ILE A 185 1.94 -3.01 11.97
CA ILE A 185 3.22 -3.02 12.70
C ILE A 185 3.95 -1.68 12.49
N GLY A 186 4.04 -1.21 11.24
CA GLY A 186 4.63 0.09 10.93
C GLY A 186 3.92 1.22 11.68
N GLY A 187 2.59 1.29 11.60
CA GLY A 187 1.83 2.34 12.29
C GLY A 187 2.00 2.31 13.81
N ALA A 188 2.00 1.12 14.41
CA ALA A 188 2.19 0.95 15.85
C ALA A 188 3.61 1.36 16.30
N ALA A 189 4.64 1.09 15.49
CA ALA A 189 6.00 1.52 15.78
C ALA A 189 6.15 3.06 15.71
N TYR A 190 5.52 3.69 14.72
CA TYR A 190 5.47 5.17 14.63
C TYR A 190 4.72 5.78 15.83
N MET A 191 3.58 5.21 16.23
CA MET A 191 2.85 5.67 17.42
C MET A 191 3.63 5.44 18.72
N TYR A 192 4.32 4.30 18.87
CA TYR A 192 5.20 4.04 20.01
C TYR A 192 6.27 5.14 20.13
N ASN A 193 6.93 5.48 19.02
CA ASN A 193 7.94 6.52 19.00
C ASN A 193 7.35 7.91 19.27
N TYR A 194 6.23 8.26 18.61
CA TYR A 194 5.51 9.52 18.78
C TYR A 194 5.10 9.77 20.24
N THR A 195 4.58 8.74 20.89
CA THR A 195 4.13 8.78 22.28
C THR A 195 5.26 8.60 23.30
N ASN A 196 6.52 8.72 22.85
CA ASN A 196 7.71 8.61 23.67
C ASN A 196 7.79 7.28 24.46
N GLY A 197 7.46 6.18 23.79
CA GLY A 197 7.60 4.83 24.31
C GLY A 197 6.43 4.35 25.17
N SER A 198 5.19 4.80 24.89
CA SER A 198 3.99 4.38 25.63
C SER A 198 3.86 2.86 25.70
N GLN A 199 3.58 2.35 26.91
CA GLN A 199 3.39 0.92 27.15
C GLN A 199 2.23 0.34 26.31
N ILE A 200 1.14 1.09 26.13
CA ILE A 200 0.00 0.64 25.32
C ILE A 200 0.44 0.34 23.88
N TRP A 201 1.24 1.23 23.28
CA TRP A 201 1.74 1.02 21.92
C TRP A 201 2.84 -0.04 21.86
N ALA A 202 3.64 -0.19 22.92
CA ALA A 202 4.61 -1.28 23.04
C ALA A 202 3.92 -2.65 23.04
N ASP A 203 2.87 -2.81 23.86
CA ASP A 203 2.12 -4.06 23.99
C ASP A 203 1.42 -4.43 22.66
N ARG A 204 0.77 -3.44 22.02
CA ARG A 204 0.14 -3.61 20.71
C ARG A 204 1.15 -4.04 19.64
N LEU A 205 2.27 -3.32 19.54
CA LEU A 205 3.33 -3.63 18.58
C LEU A 205 3.88 -5.03 18.79
N GLN A 206 4.18 -5.40 20.05
CA GLN A 206 4.69 -6.72 20.40
C GLN A 206 3.68 -7.84 20.09
N GLY A 207 2.39 -7.61 20.33
CA GLY A 207 1.31 -8.55 20.00
C GLY A 207 1.29 -8.89 18.52
N PHE A 208 1.29 -7.88 17.65
CA PHE A 208 1.32 -8.10 16.19
C PHE A 208 2.62 -8.77 15.72
N ILE A 209 3.79 -8.36 16.24
CA ILE A 209 5.07 -8.98 15.89
C ILE A 209 5.09 -10.46 16.30
N ASN A 210 4.58 -10.81 17.47
CA ASN A 210 4.48 -12.21 17.91
C ASN A 210 3.64 -13.06 16.95
N HIS A 211 2.51 -12.50 16.52
CA HIS A 211 1.62 -13.21 15.61
C HIS A 211 2.20 -13.39 14.19
N THR A 212 3.18 -12.56 13.78
CA THR A 212 3.87 -12.77 12.48
C THR A 212 4.52 -14.14 12.33
N SER A 213 4.73 -14.90 13.41
CA SER A 213 5.24 -16.28 13.37
C SER A 213 4.48 -17.21 12.42
N VAL A 214 3.20 -16.93 12.13
CA VAL A 214 2.40 -17.67 11.12
C VAL A 214 3.01 -17.57 9.70
N PHE A 215 3.74 -16.50 9.41
CA PHE A 215 4.44 -16.28 8.14
C PHE A 215 5.85 -16.86 8.09
N PHE A 216 6.36 -17.41 9.20
CA PHE A 216 7.69 -18.01 9.30
C PHE A 216 7.61 -19.48 9.77
N PRO A 217 6.91 -20.35 9.02
CA PRO A 217 6.63 -21.71 9.47
C PRO A 217 7.92 -22.56 9.55
N LYS A 218 8.04 -23.35 10.62
CA LYS A 218 9.25 -24.12 10.93
C LYS A 218 9.54 -25.20 9.88
N ASP A 219 8.51 -25.81 9.31
CA ASP A 219 8.61 -26.81 8.24
C ASP A 219 9.10 -26.22 6.91
N LYS A 220 9.09 -24.89 6.77
CA LYS A 220 9.71 -24.15 5.65
C LYS A 220 10.99 -23.42 6.07
N GLY A 221 11.63 -23.89 7.15
CA GLY A 221 12.92 -23.37 7.63
C GLY A 221 12.84 -22.00 8.30
N GLY A 222 11.65 -21.55 8.71
CA GLY A 222 11.47 -20.22 9.34
C GLY A 222 11.63 -19.06 8.35
N VAL A 223 11.39 -19.32 7.06
CA VAL A 223 11.45 -18.33 5.98
C VAL A 223 10.08 -17.67 5.81
N MET A 224 10.06 -16.37 5.50
CA MET A 224 8.83 -15.62 5.22
C MET A 224 8.07 -16.20 4.01
N VAL A 225 6.78 -16.49 4.18
CA VAL A 225 5.90 -17.01 3.14
C VAL A 225 4.56 -16.30 3.08
N GLU A 226 3.93 -16.35 1.91
CA GLU A 226 2.51 -16.04 1.72
C GLU A 226 1.62 -17.29 1.67
N LEU A 227 0.35 -17.12 2.04
CA LEU A 227 -0.64 -18.19 2.00
C LEU A 227 -0.85 -18.76 0.57
N CYS A 228 -0.67 -17.92 -0.44
CA CYS A 228 -0.88 -18.27 -1.85
C CYS A 228 0.32 -19.02 -2.49
N GLU A 229 1.47 -19.07 -1.80
CA GLU A 229 2.71 -19.62 -2.37
C GLU A 229 2.64 -21.14 -2.56
N ALA A 230 2.20 -21.87 -1.53
CA ALA A 230 2.08 -23.31 -1.56
C ALA A 230 1.04 -23.81 -2.61
N PRO A 231 -0.19 -23.26 -2.66
CA PRO A 231 -1.15 -23.61 -3.71
C PRO A 231 -0.81 -23.03 -5.09
N GLN A 232 0.21 -22.17 -5.20
CA GLN A 232 0.66 -21.54 -6.44
C GLN A 232 -0.42 -20.70 -7.15
N ASN A 233 -1.20 -19.97 -6.38
CA ASN A 233 -2.30 -19.14 -6.88
C ASN A 233 -2.14 -17.65 -6.55
N CYS A 234 -0.93 -17.19 -6.22
CA CYS A 234 -0.64 -15.78 -6.01
C CYS A 234 -0.94 -14.96 -7.29
N ASN A 235 -1.68 -13.87 -7.13
CA ASN A 235 -1.84 -12.87 -8.18
C ASN A 235 -0.63 -11.90 -8.23
N ILE A 236 -0.70 -10.87 -9.08
CA ILE A 236 0.37 -9.90 -9.28
C ILE A 236 0.65 -9.05 -8.02
N ASP A 237 -0.35 -8.82 -7.18
CA ASP A 237 -0.22 -8.03 -5.95
C ASP A 237 0.44 -8.87 -4.86
N MET A 238 -0.07 -10.08 -4.66
CA MET A 238 0.33 -10.99 -3.58
C MET A 238 1.81 -11.36 -3.62
N VAL A 239 2.43 -11.40 -4.81
CA VAL A 239 3.87 -11.67 -4.94
C VAL A 239 4.75 -10.54 -4.43
N SER A 240 4.18 -9.35 -4.20
CA SER A 240 4.87 -8.19 -3.62
C SER A 240 4.65 -8.02 -2.12
N PHE A 241 3.71 -8.73 -1.50
CA PHE A 241 3.29 -8.47 -0.12
C PHE A 241 4.43 -8.62 0.91
N LYS A 242 5.27 -9.66 0.74
CA LYS A 242 6.45 -9.88 1.58
C LYS A 242 7.42 -8.70 1.58
N ALA A 243 7.48 -7.95 0.46
CA ALA A 243 8.29 -6.73 0.37
C ALA A 243 7.93 -5.76 1.50
N TYR A 244 6.63 -5.53 1.68
CA TYR A 244 6.14 -4.51 2.57
C TYR A 244 6.30 -4.91 4.04
N LEU A 245 6.00 -6.17 4.39
CA LEU A 245 6.26 -6.67 5.74
C LEU A 245 7.75 -6.55 6.10
N ALA A 246 8.66 -6.92 5.19
CA ALA A 246 10.09 -6.84 5.45
C ALA A 246 10.55 -5.40 5.74
N ARG A 247 10.11 -4.43 4.94
CA ARG A 247 10.45 -3.00 5.10
C ARG A 247 9.94 -2.44 6.42
N TRP A 248 8.68 -2.70 6.76
CA TRP A 248 8.08 -2.15 7.97
C TRP A 248 8.54 -2.86 9.24
N LEU A 249 8.90 -4.14 9.19
CA LEU A 249 9.61 -4.81 10.27
C LEU A 249 10.97 -4.13 10.53
N ALA A 250 11.75 -3.86 9.48
CA ALA A 250 13.04 -3.21 9.61
C ALA A 250 12.92 -1.84 10.29
N VAL A 251 12.07 -0.95 9.77
CA VAL A 251 11.84 0.38 10.37
C VAL A 251 11.32 0.25 11.80
N SER A 252 10.48 -0.74 12.11
CA SER A 252 10.00 -0.97 13.49
C SER A 252 11.13 -1.35 14.45
N ALA A 253 12.09 -2.17 14.01
CA ALA A 253 13.27 -2.51 14.81
C ALA A 253 14.11 -1.27 15.16
N GLN A 254 14.06 -0.22 14.34
CA GLN A 254 14.77 1.03 14.58
C GLN A 254 13.98 2.02 15.43
N LEU A 255 12.68 2.18 15.17
CA LEU A 255 11.79 3.10 15.90
C LEU A 255 11.40 2.58 17.28
N ALA A 256 11.39 1.27 17.47
CA ALA A 256 11.08 0.56 18.70
C ALA A 256 12.15 -0.52 18.99
N PRO A 257 13.35 -0.13 19.48
CA PRO A 257 14.51 -1.02 19.55
C PRO A 257 14.32 -2.31 20.36
N PHE A 258 13.36 -2.35 21.28
CA PHE A 258 13.03 -3.57 22.04
C PHE A 258 12.56 -4.73 21.13
N THR A 259 12.10 -4.42 19.91
CA THR A 259 11.63 -5.41 18.93
C THR A 259 12.75 -6.00 18.06
N ALA A 260 13.90 -5.31 17.96
CA ALA A 260 15.00 -5.69 17.08
C ALA A 260 15.52 -7.13 17.30
N PRO A 261 15.69 -7.63 18.54
CA PRO A 261 16.17 -8.99 18.78
C PRO A 261 15.26 -10.09 18.20
N GLN A 262 13.96 -9.81 18.05
CA GLN A 262 13.00 -10.73 17.43
C GLN A 262 12.93 -10.54 15.91
N ILE A 263 12.96 -9.30 15.43
CA ILE A 263 12.76 -8.95 14.03
C ILE A 263 13.96 -9.33 13.16
N LEU A 264 15.17 -8.90 13.56
CA LEU A 264 16.35 -9.01 12.71
C LEU A 264 16.69 -10.46 12.32
N PRO A 265 16.60 -11.46 13.22
CA PRO A 265 16.82 -12.86 12.84
C PRO A 265 15.83 -13.37 11.78
N LEU A 266 14.56 -12.92 11.81
CA LEU A 266 13.53 -13.31 10.83
C LEU A 266 13.86 -12.74 9.44
N LEU A 267 14.27 -11.46 9.40
CA LEU A 267 14.70 -10.80 8.16
C LEU A 267 15.96 -11.44 7.59
N GLN A 268 16.98 -11.70 8.41
CA GLN A 268 18.23 -12.32 7.98
C GLN A 268 18.02 -13.74 7.43
N THR A 269 17.19 -14.55 8.08
CA THR A 269 16.84 -15.90 7.63
C THR A 269 16.16 -15.83 6.26
N SER A 270 15.16 -14.95 6.12
CA SER A 270 14.41 -14.79 4.89
C SER A 270 15.23 -14.19 3.76
N ALA A 271 16.15 -13.26 4.05
CA ALA A 271 17.04 -12.64 3.07
C ALA A 271 18.01 -13.65 2.46
N LYS A 272 18.64 -14.49 3.29
CA LYS A 272 19.51 -15.57 2.81
C LYS A 272 18.74 -16.54 1.92
N ALA A 273 17.51 -16.87 2.30
CA ALA A 273 16.64 -17.76 1.55
C ALA A 273 16.21 -17.14 0.20
N ALA A 274 15.77 -15.88 0.20
CA ALA A 274 15.42 -15.13 -1.01
C ALA A 274 16.60 -15.09 -2.00
N ALA A 275 17.79 -14.73 -1.53
CA ALA A 275 19.00 -14.67 -2.35
C ALA A 275 19.34 -16.01 -3.03
N ARG A 276 19.12 -17.16 -2.35
CA ARG A 276 19.33 -18.50 -2.95
C ARG A 276 18.42 -18.77 -4.15
N THR A 277 17.23 -18.18 -4.15
CA THR A 277 16.29 -18.33 -5.27
C THR A 277 16.60 -17.41 -6.46
N CYS A 278 17.53 -16.46 -6.31
CA CYS A 278 17.99 -15.55 -7.36
C CYS A 278 18.98 -16.21 -8.32
N THR A 279 18.53 -17.30 -8.95
CA THR A 279 19.33 -18.14 -9.85
C THR A 279 18.65 -18.40 -11.19
N GLY A 280 17.46 -17.84 -11.43
CA GLY A 280 16.74 -17.98 -12.70
C GLY A 280 17.41 -17.14 -13.79
N ALA A 281 17.52 -17.65 -15.01
CA ALA A 281 18.10 -16.85 -16.10
C ALA A 281 17.20 -15.64 -16.43
N SER A 282 17.78 -14.44 -16.45
CA SER A 282 17.11 -13.21 -16.88
C SER A 282 17.45 -12.90 -18.34
N THR A 283 16.44 -12.44 -19.08
CA THR A 283 16.59 -11.91 -20.45
C THR A 283 16.48 -10.39 -20.50
N THR A 284 16.36 -9.73 -19.34
CA THR A 284 16.23 -8.27 -19.24
C THR A 284 17.59 -7.60 -19.04
N SER A 285 17.66 -6.28 -19.25
CA SER A 285 18.86 -5.48 -18.97
C SER A 285 19.14 -5.29 -17.46
N GLY A 286 18.26 -5.76 -16.57
CA GLY A 286 18.35 -5.57 -15.11
C GLY A 286 19.35 -6.49 -14.39
N GLY A 287 20.10 -7.31 -15.12
CA GLY A 287 21.06 -8.27 -14.58
C GLY A 287 20.80 -9.70 -15.04
N PRO A 288 21.75 -10.63 -14.79
CA PRO A 288 21.69 -12.00 -15.33
C PRO A 288 20.73 -12.94 -14.60
N TYR A 289 20.25 -12.56 -13.41
CA TYR A 289 19.47 -13.45 -12.53
C TYR A 289 18.09 -12.88 -12.18
N LEU A 290 17.09 -13.77 -12.13
CA LEU A 290 15.75 -13.54 -11.58
C LEU A 290 15.61 -14.24 -10.23
N CYS A 291 15.04 -13.53 -9.26
CA CYS A 291 14.60 -14.08 -7.98
C CYS A 291 13.23 -14.74 -8.08
N GLY A 292 13.08 -15.87 -7.37
CA GLY A 292 11.83 -16.62 -7.26
C GLY A 292 10.91 -16.07 -6.19
N ASN A 293 9.68 -16.60 -6.14
CA ASN A 293 8.71 -16.21 -5.10
C ASN A 293 8.82 -17.07 -3.83
N ARG A 294 9.01 -18.39 -4.00
CA ARG A 294 9.07 -19.36 -2.90
C ARG A 294 10.48 -19.50 -2.34
N TRP A 295 10.78 -18.71 -1.32
CA TRP A 295 12.12 -18.64 -0.73
C TRP A 295 12.53 -19.88 0.06
N TYR A 296 11.57 -20.75 0.40
CA TYR A 296 11.84 -22.03 1.04
C TYR A 296 12.29 -23.13 0.06
N PHE A 297 12.55 -22.78 -1.21
CA PHE A 297 13.19 -23.65 -2.19
C PHE A 297 14.70 -23.40 -2.23
N ASP A 298 15.47 -24.41 -2.64
CA ASP A 298 16.93 -24.31 -2.77
C ASP A 298 17.39 -23.64 -4.08
N SER A 299 16.47 -23.31 -4.99
CA SER A 299 16.75 -22.70 -6.29
C SER A 299 15.58 -21.84 -6.78
N TYR A 300 15.76 -21.18 -7.92
CA TYR A 300 14.67 -20.50 -8.63
C TYR A 300 13.45 -21.42 -8.81
N ASP A 301 12.27 -20.89 -8.50
CA ASP A 301 11.02 -21.67 -8.42
C ASP A 301 10.21 -21.63 -9.72
N GLY A 302 10.79 -21.07 -10.79
CA GLY A 302 10.16 -20.89 -12.10
C GLY A 302 9.26 -19.67 -12.20
N LYS A 303 9.13 -18.86 -11.14
CA LYS A 303 8.23 -17.71 -11.08
C LYS A 303 9.02 -16.42 -10.83
N GLY A 304 9.15 -15.61 -11.87
CA GLY A 304 9.84 -14.33 -11.83
C GLY A 304 8.94 -13.20 -12.32
N GLY A 305 9.23 -11.99 -11.89
CA GLY A 305 8.46 -10.80 -12.20
C GLY A 305 8.84 -9.64 -11.28
N VAL A 306 8.26 -8.47 -11.52
CA VAL A 306 8.56 -7.25 -10.77
C VAL A 306 8.26 -7.45 -9.28
N GLY A 307 7.13 -8.06 -8.91
CA GLY A 307 6.77 -8.31 -7.52
C GLY A 307 7.77 -9.23 -6.79
N GLN A 308 8.23 -10.30 -7.44
CA GLN A 308 9.24 -11.20 -6.88
C GLN A 308 10.59 -10.51 -6.71
N GLN A 309 11.02 -9.71 -7.69
CA GLN A 309 12.26 -8.93 -7.57
C GLN A 309 12.15 -7.90 -6.44
N LEU A 310 11.01 -7.21 -6.32
CA LEU A 310 10.74 -6.26 -5.24
C LEU A 310 10.79 -6.94 -3.88
N SER A 311 10.10 -8.08 -3.71
CA SER A 311 10.10 -8.82 -2.45
C SER A 311 11.51 -9.26 -2.06
N ALA A 312 12.30 -9.80 -2.99
CA ALA A 312 13.67 -10.22 -2.73
C ALA A 312 14.58 -9.02 -2.38
N LEU A 313 14.52 -7.94 -3.17
CA LEU A 313 15.28 -6.72 -2.90
C LEU A 313 14.94 -6.14 -1.52
N SER A 314 13.67 -6.10 -1.16
CA SER A 314 13.19 -5.53 0.10
C SER A 314 13.73 -6.29 1.31
N VAL A 315 13.59 -7.61 1.33
CA VAL A 315 14.05 -8.40 2.48
C VAL A 315 15.58 -8.43 2.58
N ILE A 316 16.31 -8.37 1.46
CA ILE A 316 17.77 -8.28 1.47
C ILE A 316 18.22 -6.93 2.00
N ALA A 317 17.71 -5.83 1.42
CA ALA A 317 18.10 -4.46 1.77
C ALA A 317 17.69 -4.08 3.20
N ALA A 318 16.58 -4.62 3.71
CA ALA A 318 16.13 -4.43 5.09
C ALA A 318 17.18 -4.77 6.16
N ASN A 319 18.18 -5.61 5.86
CA ASN A 319 19.27 -5.94 6.79
C ASN A 319 20.29 -4.82 6.95
N LEU A 320 20.19 -3.72 6.18
CA LEU A 320 21.02 -2.53 6.29
C LEU A 320 20.41 -1.45 7.20
N ILE A 321 19.25 -1.72 7.82
CA ILE A 321 18.54 -0.75 8.65
C ILE A 321 19.35 -0.24 9.86
N GLU A 322 20.23 -1.08 10.41
CA GLU A 322 21.10 -0.71 11.54
C GLU A 322 22.27 0.19 11.11
N GLU A 323 22.58 0.25 9.81
CA GLU A 323 23.69 1.02 9.24
C GLU A 323 23.27 2.43 8.80
N VAL A 324 21.98 2.74 8.88
CA VAL A 324 21.40 4.03 8.51
C VAL A 324 20.78 4.73 9.71
N LYS A 325 20.50 6.01 9.56
CA LYS A 325 19.84 6.80 10.61
C LYS A 325 18.37 6.36 10.80
N PRO A 326 17.70 6.79 11.86
CA PRO A 326 16.25 6.69 11.94
C PRO A 326 15.54 7.68 10.99
N PRO A 327 14.28 7.40 10.59
CA PRO A 327 13.41 8.35 9.90
C PRO A 327 13.47 9.75 10.54
N TYR A 328 13.70 10.77 9.73
CA TYR A 328 13.68 12.16 10.16
C TYR A 328 12.26 12.66 10.41
N SER A 329 12.16 13.66 11.27
CA SER A 329 11.01 14.53 11.49
C SER A 329 11.43 15.99 11.28
N SER A 330 10.46 16.90 11.26
CA SER A 330 10.71 18.35 11.28
C SER A 330 11.62 18.81 12.42
N ARG A 331 11.71 18.03 13.51
CA ARG A 331 12.56 18.34 14.68
C ARG A 331 13.93 17.66 14.63
N THR A 332 14.11 16.63 13.81
CA THR A 332 15.37 15.87 13.72
C THR A 332 16.14 16.08 12.42
N GLY A 333 15.68 16.99 11.55
CA GLY A 333 16.40 17.39 10.33
C GLY A 333 15.65 17.11 9.03
N GLY A 334 14.37 16.75 9.08
CA GLY A 334 13.49 16.60 7.92
C GLY A 334 13.32 17.94 7.19
N SER A 335 13.61 17.96 5.88
CA SER A 335 13.65 19.19 5.08
C SER A 335 12.50 19.34 4.08
N SER A 336 11.60 18.36 3.99
CA SER A 336 10.51 18.39 3.01
C SER A 336 9.46 19.44 3.37
N LYS A 337 9.10 20.29 2.40
CA LYS A 337 8.08 21.33 2.58
C LYS A 337 6.69 20.69 2.64
N GLY A 338 5.93 21.01 3.69
CA GLY A 338 4.54 20.61 3.85
C GLY A 338 3.55 21.66 3.33
N ASP A 339 2.32 21.22 3.12
CA ASP A 339 1.13 22.05 2.90
C ASP A 339 -0.05 21.36 3.60
N PRO A 340 -0.37 21.75 4.85
CA PRO A 340 -1.46 21.13 5.60
C PRO A 340 -2.84 21.29 4.96
N GLY A 341 -3.00 22.25 4.03
CA GLY A 341 -4.26 22.50 3.32
C GLY A 341 -4.35 21.81 1.97
N LEU A 342 -3.27 21.24 1.43
CA LEU A 342 -3.33 20.52 0.16
C LEU A 342 -4.27 19.32 0.28
N GLY A 343 -5.09 19.07 -0.74
CA GLY A 343 -6.13 18.03 -0.70
C GLY A 343 -7.28 18.30 0.29
N SER A 344 -7.30 19.45 0.97
CA SER A 344 -8.48 19.90 1.74
C SER A 344 -9.45 20.62 0.80
N GLY A 345 -10.72 20.22 0.82
CA GLY A 345 -11.73 20.66 -0.17
C GLY A 345 -12.84 19.63 -0.39
N GLY A 346 -12.61 18.38 0.04
CA GLY A 346 -13.58 17.30 -0.08
C GLY A 346 -13.65 16.73 -1.50
N ASP A 347 -14.38 15.64 -1.61
CA ASP A 347 -14.61 14.86 -2.82
C ASP A 347 -15.76 15.44 -3.67
N ASP A 348 -16.14 16.71 -3.47
CA ASP A 348 -17.15 17.41 -4.28
C ASP A 348 -16.74 17.49 -5.78
N GLU A 349 -15.49 17.13 -6.08
CA GLU A 349 -14.89 16.98 -7.41
C GLU A 349 -14.46 15.54 -7.75
N LEU A 350 -14.84 14.50 -6.98
CA LEU A 350 -14.78 13.15 -7.55
C LEU A 350 -15.56 13.23 -8.85
N PRO A 351 -15.02 12.81 -10.00
CA PRO A 351 -15.77 12.77 -11.23
C PRO A 351 -16.96 11.84 -11.03
N ILE A 352 -18.08 12.35 -10.52
CA ILE A 352 -19.40 11.86 -10.84
C ILE A 352 -19.31 11.76 -12.35
N TYR A 353 -19.38 10.55 -12.89
CA TYR A 353 -19.29 10.34 -14.32
C TYR A 353 -20.19 11.40 -14.94
N GLY A 354 -19.56 12.43 -15.48
CA GLY A 354 -20.28 13.56 -15.99
C GLY A 354 -21.04 12.94 -17.11
N GLU A 355 -22.35 12.78 -16.94
CA GLU A 355 -23.22 12.81 -18.09
C GLU A 355 -22.89 14.16 -18.73
N ASN A 356 -21.89 14.19 -19.62
CA ASN A 356 -21.83 15.20 -20.66
C ASN A 356 -23.24 15.15 -21.22
N ALA A 357 -24.04 16.17 -20.90
CA ALA A 357 -25.48 16.14 -21.11
C ALA A 357 -25.69 15.61 -22.52
N VAL A 358 -26.28 14.42 -22.64
CA VAL A 358 -26.24 13.67 -23.90
C VAL A 358 -26.76 14.60 -25.00
N THR A 359 -25.86 15.05 -25.86
CA THR A 359 -26.20 16.08 -26.83
C THR A 359 -27.27 15.53 -27.76
N THR A 360 -28.09 16.40 -28.35
CA THR A 360 -29.06 15.96 -29.37
C THR A 360 -28.35 15.18 -30.49
N ALA A 361 -27.11 15.56 -30.83
CA ALA A 361 -26.25 14.83 -31.75
C ALA A 361 -25.86 13.44 -31.21
N GLY A 362 -25.51 13.32 -29.94
CA GLY A 362 -25.21 12.03 -29.28
C GLY A 362 -26.42 11.09 -29.26
N LYS A 363 -27.63 11.59 -28.97
CA LYS A 363 -28.88 10.81 -29.03
C LYS A 363 -29.19 10.34 -30.45
N ALA A 364 -28.99 11.22 -31.44
CA ALA A 364 -29.19 10.89 -32.86
C ALA A 364 -28.18 9.82 -33.33
N GLY A 365 -26.90 9.99 -33.01
CA GLY A 365 -25.85 9.03 -33.34
C GLY A 365 -26.10 7.65 -32.71
N ALA A 366 -26.47 7.61 -31.43
CA ALA A 366 -26.84 6.38 -30.74
C ALA A 366 -28.05 5.69 -31.41
N GLY A 367 -29.11 6.44 -31.73
CA GLY A 367 -30.28 5.91 -32.42
C GLY A 367 -29.97 5.33 -33.80
N ILE A 368 -29.12 5.98 -34.59
CA ILE A 368 -28.68 5.48 -35.91
C ILE A 368 -27.90 4.18 -35.76
N ILE A 369 -26.93 4.12 -34.84
CA ILE A 369 -26.14 2.91 -34.61
C ILE A 369 -27.04 1.75 -34.15
N THR A 370 -27.95 1.99 -33.22
CA THR A 370 -28.92 0.98 -32.77
C THR A 370 -29.78 0.47 -33.92
N ALA A 371 -30.29 1.35 -34.78
CA ALA A 371 -31.08 0.96 -35.94
C ALA A 371 -30.27 0.14 -36.95
N LEU A 372 -29.00 0.49 -37.20
CA LEU A 372 -28.13 -0.27 -38.10
C LEU A 372 -27.79 -1.65 -37.56
N VAL A 373 -27.51 -1.77 -36.26
CA VAL A 373 -27.23 -3.06 -35.61
C VAL A 373 -28.46 -3.95 -35.63
N LEU A 374 -29.64 -3.41 -35.28
CA LEU A 374 -30.91 -4.13 -35.35
C LEU A 374 -31.24 -4.54 -36.79
N GLY A 375 -31.07 -3.64 -37.76
CA GLY A 375 -31.26 -3.94 -39.17
C GLY A 375 -30.33 -5.04 -39.67
N GLY A 376 -29.06 -5.01 -39.27
CA GLY A 376 -28.08 -6.04 -39.62
C GLY A 376 -28.40 -7.39 -38.98
N THR A 377 -28.79 -7.42 -37.70
CA THR A 377 -29.15 -8.67 -37.02
C THR A 377 -30.45 -9.27 -37.53
N LEU A 378 -31.50 -8.46 -37.70
CA LEU A 378 -32.78 -8.94 -38.24
C LEU A 378 -32.67 -9.30 -39.73
N GLY A 379 -31.94 -8.51 -40.51
CA GLY A 379 -31.68 -8.80 -41.92
C GLY A 379 -30.85 -10.05 -42.12
N GLY A 380 -29.80 -10.24 -41.31
CA GLY A 380 -29.01 -11.47 -41.29
C GLY A 380 -29.84 -12.69 -40.87
N ALA A 381 -30.69 -12.55 -39.84
CA ALA A 381 -31.60 -13.61 -39.42
C ALA A 381 -32.62 -13.97 -40.52
N TRP A 382 -33.19 -12.98 -41.20
CA TRP A 382 -34.10 -13.21 -42.32
C TRP A 382 -33.40 -13.93 -43.48
N TRP A 383 -32.21 -13.46 -43.87
CA TRP A 383 -31.42 -14.07 -44.95
C TRP A 383 -31.15 -15.56 -44.68
N MET A 384 -30.74 -15.91 -43.46
CA MET A 384 -30.51 -17.30 -43.05
C MET A 384 -31.77 -18.18 -43.02
N ILE A 385 -32.98 -17.58 -43.02
CA ILE A 385 -34.25 -18.31 -43.01
C ILE A 385 -34.78 -18.49 -44.43
N THR A 386 -34.47 -17.57 -45.35
CA THR A 386 -35.04 -17.54 -46.70
C THR A 386 -34.13 -18.08 -47.80
N ASP A 387 -32.82 -18.19 -47.55
CA ASP A 387 -31.86 -19.02 -48.30
C ASP A 387 -31.54 -20.29 -47.50
#